data_AF-H1W0Y9-F1
#
_entry.id   AF-H1W0Y9-F1
#
_cell.length_a   1.000
_cell.length_b   1.000
_cell.length_c   1.000
_cell.angle_alpha   90.00
_cell.angle_beta   90.00
_cell.angle_gamma   90.00
#
_symmetry.space_group_name_H-M   'P 1'
#
loop_
_entity.id
_entity.type
_entity.pdbx_description
1 polymer ?
#
loop_
_entity_poly.entity_id
_entity_poly.type
_entity_poly.pdbx_seq_one_letter_code
_entity_poly.pdbx_strand_id
1 'polypeptide(L)' 'MTNDEKTAEFLARVSPSTPFTREMGEHEAPISNRKIQEMLGFKEEHPWRRHYPAPE' A
#
# COMPACT_ATOMS: atom_id res chain seq x y z
N MET A 1 8.92 9.25 6.38
CA MET A 1 9.60 8.39 5.37
C MET A 1 8.52 7.79 4.48
N THR A 2 8.79 7.25 3.28
CA THR A 2 7.74 6.65 2.40
C THR A 2 6.96 5.51 3.07
N ASN A 3 7.48 4.99 4.18
CA ASN A 3 6.94 3.83 4.90
C ASN A 3 5.75 4.18 5.81
N ASP A 4 5.64 5.44 6.26
CA ASP A 4 4.68 5.88 7.29
C ASP A 4 3.49 6.66 6.69
N GLU A 5 3.67 7.24 5.51
CA GLU A 5 2.64 8.01 4.82
C GLU A 5 1.54 7.09 4.26
N LYS A 6 0.29 7.57 4.23
CA LYS A 6 -0.80 6.86 3.56
C LYS A 6 -0.50 6.78 2.07
N THR A 7 -0.71 5.61 1.47
CA THR A 7 -0.25 5.37 0.09
C THR A 7 -0.93 6.31 -0.92
N ALA A 8 -2.21 6.62 -0.72
CA ALA A 8 -2.93 7.55 -1.59
C ALA A 8 -2.36 8.98 -1.53
N GLU A 9 -2.03 9.49 -0.34
CA GLU A 9 -1.44 10.83 -0.15
C GLU A 9 -0.06 10.92 -0.79
N PHE A 10 0.77 9.89 -0.57
CA PHE A 10 2.07 9.77 -1.22
C PHE A 10 1.95 9.83 -2.75
N LEU A 11 1.04 9.01 -3.32
CA LEU A 11 0.84 8.93 -4.77
C LEU A 11 0.27 10.23 -5.37
N ALA A 12 -0.63 10.92 -4.67
CA ALA A 12 -1.14 12.22 -5.11
C ALA A 12 0.00 13.24 -5.26
N ARG A 13 1.04 13.16 -4.43
CA ARG A 13 2.20 14.05 -4.49
C ARG A 13 3.23 13.64 -5.54
N VAL A 14 3.55 12.34 -5.66
CA VAL A 14 4.64 11.87 -6.54
C VAL A 14 4.18 11.47 -7.94
N SER A 15 2.89 11.19 -8.11
CA SER A 15 2.28 10.77 -9.38
C SER A 15 0.88 11.37 -9.57
N PRO A 16 0.74 12.72 -9.56
CA PRO A 16 -0.54 13.41 -9.51
C PRO A 16 -1.47 13.12 -10.70
N SER A 17 -0.90 12.81 -11.86
CA SER A 17 -1.68 12.55 -13.09
C SER A 17 -2.16 11.10 -13.21
N THR A 18 -1.80 10.23 -12.26
CA THR A 18 -2.21 8.82 -12.28
C THR A 18 -3.64 8.69 -11.75
N PRO A 19 -4.60 8.20 -12.56
CA PRO A 19 -5.97 8.05 -12.10
C PRO A 19 -6.10 6.88 -11.11
N PHE A 20 -6.80 7.12 -10.01
CA PHE A 20 -7.26 6.06 -9.12
C PHE A 20 -8.55 5.47 -9.69
N THR A 21 -8.55 4.16 -9.96
CA THR A 21 -9.73 3.46 -10.52
C THR A 21 -10.73 3.02 -9.45
N ARG A 22 -10.36 3.16 -8.17
CA ARG A 22 -11.18 2.91 -6.98
C ARG A 22 -10.52 3.53 -5.75
N GLU A 23 -11.22 3.49 -4.63
CA GLU A 23 -10.64 3.78 -3.32
C GLU A 23 -9.54 2.77 -2.96
N MET A 24 -8.41 3.28 -2.45
CA MET A 24 -7.27 2.49 -2.00
C MET A 24 -7.33 2.26 -0.50
N GLY A 25 -6.91 1.07 -0.05
CA GLY A 25 -6.65 0.85 1.37
C GLY A 25 -5.51 1.75 1.88
N GLU A 26 -5.52 2.05 3.18
CA GLU A 26 -4.61 3.01 3.83
C GLU A 26 -3.12 2.82 3.48
N HIS A 27 -2.71 1.56 3.37
CA HIS A 27 -1.34 1.15 3.06
C HIS A 27 -1.29 0.11 1.93
N GLU A 28 -2.28 0.19 1.05
CA GLU A 28 -2.38 -0.72 -0.08
C GLU A 28 -1.34 -0.34 -1.15
N ALA A 29 -0.55 -1.30 -1.63
CA ALA A 29 0.37 -1.06 -2.72
C ALA A 29 -0.38 -0.68 -4.02
N PRO A 30 0.15 0.27 -4.84
CA PRO A 30 -0.45 0.65 -6.12
C PRO A 30 -0.41 -0.46 -7.17
N ILE A 31 0.44 -1.46 -6.98
CA ILE A 31 0.40 -2.75 -7.68
C ILE A 31 -0.41 -3.71 -6.81
N SER A 32 -1.53 -4.23 -7.34
CA SER A 32 -2.64 -4.71 -6.51
C SER A 32 -2.33 -5.97 -5.68
N ASN A 33 -1.82 -5.77 -4.46
CA ASN A 33 -1.79 -6.79 -3.41
C ASN A 33 -3.21 -7.28 -3.09
N ARG A 34 -4.20 -6.40 -3.22
CA ARG A 34 -5.62 -6.76 -3.07
C ARG A 34 -6.05 -7.84 -4.07
N LYS A 35 -5.71 -7.72 -5.35
CA LYS A 35 -6.11 -8.70 -6.36
C LYS A 35 -5.55 -10.10 -6.05
N ILE A 36 -4.29 -10.21 -5.64
CA ILE A 36 -3.70 -11.51 -5.29
C ILE A 36 -4.32 -12.09 -4.01
N GLN A 37 -4.67 -11.24 -3.03
CA GLN A 37 -5.40 -11.66 -1.83
C GLN A 37 -6.81 -12.16 -2.17
N GLU A 38 -7.58 -11.40 -2.95
CA GLU A 38 -8.98 -11.74 -3.30
C GLU A 38 -9.07 -12.95 -4.23
N MET A 39 -8.19 -13.05 -5.22
CA MET A 39 -8.27 -14.10 -6.24
C MET A 39 -7.60 -15.40 -5.80
N LEU A 40 -6.48 -15.31 -5.07
CA LEU A 40 -5.65 -16.48 -4.74
C LEU A 40 -5.63 -16.80 -3.25
N GLY A 41 -6.30 -16.00 -2.42
CA GLY A 41 -6.23 -16.15 -0.96
C GLY A 41 -4.82 -15.88 -0.41
N PHE A 42 -3.98 -15.14 -1.16
CA PHE A 42 -2.61 -14.87 -0.74
C PHE A 42 -2.60 -14.14 0.60
N LYS A 43 -1.78 -14.62 1.53
CA LYS A 43 -1.53 -13.97 2.81
C LYS A 43 -0.03 -13.85 2.97
N GLU A 44 0.43 -12.64 3.25
CA GLU A 44 1.86 -12.39 3.44
C GLU A 44 2.30 -12.99 4.79
N GLU A 45 3.22 -13.94 4.76
CA GLU A 45 3.78 -14.56 5.97
C GLU A 45 4.75 -13.63 6.72
N HIS A 46 5.42 -12.73 5.98
CA HIS A 46 6.47 -11.85 6.49
C HIS A 46 6.27 -10.38 6.06
N PRO A 47 5.21 -9.69 6.54
CA PRO A 47 5.05 -8.27 6.28
C PRO A 47 6.20 -7.47 6.91
N TRP A 48 6.93 -6.68 6.11
CA TRP A 48 8.12 -5.94 6.57
C TRP A 48 7.84 -5.01 7.77
N ARG A 49 6.61 -4.49 7.89
CA ARG A 49 6.15 -3.64 9.01
C ARG A 49 6.18 -4.35 10.37
N ARG A 50 6.14 -5.69 10.36
CA ARG A 50 6.34 -6.49 11.56
C ARG A 50 7.78 -6.39 12.09
N HIS A 51 8.74 -6.12 11.19
CA HIS A 51 10.17 -6.08 11.51
C HIS A 51 10.71 -4.66 11.64
N TYR A 52 10.01 -3.66 11.09
CA TYR A 52 10.38 -2.24 11.14
C TYR A 52 9.20 -1.40 11.63
N PRO A 53 8.96 -1.33 12.95
CA PRO A 53 7.97 -0.42 13.50
C PRO A 53 8.37 1.03 13.20
N ALA A 54 7.37 1.91 13.05
CA ALA A 54 7.62 3.34 12.92
C ALA A 54 8.41 3.83 14.15
N PRO A 55 9.41 4.71 13.97
CA PRO A 55 10.10 5.33 15.10
C PRO A 55 9.12 6.13 15.96
N GLU A 56 9.35 6.18 17.27
CA GLU A 56 8.55 6.99 18.23
C GLU A 56 8.54 8.49 17.89
#